data_AF-A0A2M7AJS4-F1
#
_entry.id   AF-A0A2M7AJS4-F1
#
_cell.length_a   1.000
_cell.length_b   1.000
_cell.length_c   1.000
_cell.angle_alpha   90.00
_cell.angle_beta   90.00
_cell.angle_gamma   90.00
#
_symmetry.space_group_name_H-M   'P 1'
#
loop_
_entity.id
_entity.type
_entity.pdbx_description
1 polymer ?
#
loop_
_entity_poly.entity_id
_entity_poly.type
_entity_poly.pdbx_seq_one_letter_code
_entity_poly.pdbx_strand_id
1 'polypeptide(L)'
;MSSLLPLEPHQQHALDSLRKYLQRSSETNVDTAFYDGNRERYGRGVPFQPIKGITEFEGMPQVMHWVRNLKRPPDCSFWFQTSTDKFYPDFVALLEEGRVLVVEYKGANLLTTDDTKEKRAIGELWEARSKGRGIFRLVSAGNFSTELAKAVQ
;
A
#
# COMPACT_ATOMS: atom_id res chain seq x y z
N MET A 1 -3.28 -30.14 3.84
CA MET A 1 -2.97 -28.70 4.02
C MET A 1 -3.13 -28.04 2.66
N SER A 2 -4.21 -27.30 2.44
CA SER A 2 -4.44 -26.64 1.14
C SER A 2 -3.39 -25.55 0.97
N SER A 3 -2.50 -25.67 -0.01
CA SER A 3 -1.54 -24.61 -0.32
C SER A 3 -2.32 -23.41 -0.84
N LEU A 4 -2.28 -22.29 -0.13
CA LEU A 4 -2.83 -21.04 -0.62
C LEU A 4 -2.19 -20.72 -1.98
N LEU A 5 -3.02 -20.47 -2.98
CA LEU A 5 -2.56 -20.05 -4.30
C LEU A 5 -1.69 -18.78 -4.17
N PRO A 6 -0.63 -18.64 -4.98
CA PRO A 6 0.25 -17.48 -4.94
C PRO A 6 -0.50 -16.17 -5.28
N LEU A 7 0.13 -15.03 -5.03
CA LEU A 7 -0.36 -13.73 -5.48
C LEU A 7 -0.50 -13.72 -7.01
N GLU A 8 -1.49 -12.97 -7.51
CA GLU A 8 -1.63 -12.74 -8.94
C GLU A 8 -0.38 -12.01 -9.47
N PRO A 9 0.06 -12.26 -10.73
CA PRO A 9 1.30 -11.69 -11.26
C PRO A 9 1.38 -10.16 -11.14
N HIS A 10 0.27 -9.44 -11.36
CA HIS A 10 0.25 -7.98 -11.21
C HIS A 10 0.40 -7.53 -9.74
N GLN A 11 -0.12 -8.28 -8.78
CA GLN A 11 0.00 -7.96 -7.34
C GLN A 11 1.42 -8.20 -6.86
N GLN A 12 2.02 -9.31 -7.32
CA GLN A 12 3.43 -9.60 -7.07
C GLN A 12 4.32 -8.51 -7.68
N HIS A 13 4.04 -8.12 -8.91
CA HIS A 13 4.77 -7.07 -9.62
C HIS A 13 4.60 -5.69 -9.00
N ALA A 14 3.40 -5.35 -8.53
CA ALA A 14 3.15 -4.08 -7.84
C ALA A 14 3.89 -4.06 -6.50
N LEU A 15 3.89 -5.17 -5.75
CA LEU A 15 4.69 -5.31 -4.53
C LEU A 15 6.18 -5.15 -4.82
N ASP A 16 6.71 -5.80 -5.86
CA ASP A 16 8.13 -5.72 -6.21
C ASP A 16 8.50 -4.33 -6.74
N SER A 17 7.61 -3.67 -7.50
CA SER A 17 7.80 -2.31 -8.00
C SER A 17 7.79 -1.29 -6.86
N LEU A 18 6.87 -1.42 -5.90
CA LEU A 18 6.82 -0.59 -4.70
C LEU A 18 8.07 -0.76 -3.85
N ARG A 19 8.52 -2.00 -3.64
CA ARG A 19 9.77 -2.28 -2.90
C ARG A 19 10.98 -1.69 -3.62
N LYS A 20 11.11 -1.88 -4.94
CA LYS A 20 12.22 -1.33 -5.72
C LYS A 20 12.20 0.21 -5.75
N TYR A 21 11.02 0.81 -5.91
CA TYR A 21 10.84 2.26 -5.85
C TYR A 21 11.29 2.79 -4.49
N LEU A 22 10.81 2.22 -3.40
CA LEU A 22 11.08 2.72 -2.05
C LEU A 22 12.51 2.40 -1.57
N GLN A 23 13.13 1.32 -2.06
CA GLN A 23 14.56 1.04 -1.81
C GLN A 23 15.45 2.11 -2.44
N ARG A 24 15.14 2.57 -3.66
CA ARG A 24 15.83 3.71 -4.27
C ARG A 24 15.59 5.01 -3.49
N SER A 25 14.42 5.18 -2.87
CA SER A 25 14.12 6.33 -2.00
C SER A 25 14.93 6.37 -0.71
N SER A 26 15.60 5.27 -0.34
CA SER A 26 16.55 5.23 0.78
C SER A 26 17.98 5.60 0.38
N GLU A 27 18.31 5.52 -0.91
CA GLU A 27 19.64 5.82 -1.48
C GLU A 27 19.75 7.26 -2.01
N THR A 28 18.61 7.91 -2.27
CA THR A 28 18.50 9.28 -2.82
C THR A 28 17.30 9.97 -2.15
N ASN A 29 17.04 11.27 -2.41
CA ASN A 29 15.79 11.86 -1.90
C ASN A 29 14.54 11.19 -2.54
N VAL A 30 13.43 11.15 -1.81
CA VAL A 30 12.20 10.43 -2.20
C VAL A 30 11.64 10.91 -3.54
N ASP A 31 11.72 12.22 -3.81
CA ASP A 31 11.27 12.83 -5.07
C ASP A 31 12.04 12.29 -6.27
N THR A 32 13.36 12.17 -6.12
CA THR A 32 14.28 11.72 -7.18
C THR A 32 14.11 10.24 -7.44
N ALA A 33 14.03 9.42 -6.39
CA ALA A 33 13.83 7.99 -6.51
C ALA A 33 12.48 7.62 -7.16
N PHE A 34 11.41 8.36 -6.86
CA PHE A 34 10.10 8.14 -7.48
C PHE A 34 10.13 8.53 -8.94
N TYR A 35 10.69 9.69 -9.21
CA TYR A 35 10.77 10.22 -10.54
C TYR A 35 11.62 9.32 -11.46
N ASP A 36 12.78 8.87 -11.00
CA ASP A 36 13.68 8.00 -11.78
C ASP A 36 13.16 6.57 -11.89
N GLY A 37 12.55 6.03 -10.82
CA GLY A 37 11.89 4.72 -10.87
C GLY A 37 10.75 4.68 -11.90
N ASN A 38 9.92 5.72 -11.94
CA ASN A 38 8.86 5.85 -12.94
C ASN A 38 9.43 6.09 -14.35
N ARG A 39 10.46 6.94 -14.48
CA ARG A 39 11.11 7.25 -15.76
C ARG A 39 11.76 6.02 -16.41
N GLU A 40 12.54 5.25 -15.66
CA GLU A 40 13.21 4.05 -16.17
C GLU A 40 12.21 2.99 -16.64
N ARG A 41 11.07 2.89 -15.95
CA ARG A 41 10.11 1.81 -16.15
C ARG A 41 9.01 2.13 -17.15
N TYR A 42 8.55 3.38 -17.18
CA TYR A 42 7.39 3.81 -17.96
C TYR A 42 7.73 4.93 -18.95
N GLY A 43 9.01 5.31 -19.07
CA GLY A 43 9.47 6.40 -19.94
C GLY A 43 9.06 7.80 -19.47
N ARG A 44 8.43 7.94 -18.29
CA ARG A 44 8.01 9.21 -17.70
C ARG A 44 8.18 9.20 -16.20
N GLY A 45 8.83 10.22 -15.64
CA GLY A 45 8.88 10.43 -14.20
C GLY A 45 7.60 11.09 -13.67
N VAL A 46 6.99 10.48 -12.66
CA VAL A 46 5.91 11.09 -11.87
C VAL A 46 6.56 11.67 -10.61
N PRO A 47 6.28 12.91 -10.20
CA PRO A 47 6.84 13.48 -8.96
C PRO A 47 6.14 12.92 -7.72
N PHE A 48 6.88 12.74 -6.63
CA PHE A 48 6.31 12.30 -5.36
C PHE A 48 5.43 13.41 -4.81
N GLN A 49 4.25 13.05 -4.31
CA GLN A 49 3.29 13.99 -3.75
C GLN A 49 2.98 13.59 -2.31
N PRO A 50 3.72 14.13 -1.32
CA PRO A 50 3.33 13.96 0.07
C PRO A 50 1.98 14.64 0.30
N ILE A 51 1.07 13.96 1.00
CA ILE A 51 -0.19 14.59 1.42
C ILE A 51 0.07 15.36 2.71
N LYS A 52 -0.20 16.66 2.72
CA LYS A 52 -0.22 17.47 3.94
C LYS A 52 -1.47 17.12 4.77
N GLY A 53 -1.32 16.86 6.06
CA GLY A 53 -2.43 16.67 7.00
C GLY A 53 -2.75 15.22 7.39
N ILE A 54 -1.97 14.23 6.92
CA ILE A 54 -1.94 12.87 7.47
C ILE A 54 -0.63 12.76 8.25
N THR A 55 -0.70 12.71 9.58
CA THR A 55 0.48 12.65 10.47
C THR A 55 0.60 11.30 11.18
N GLU A 56 -0.38 10.41 10.99
CA GLU A 56 -0.45 9.12 11.67
C GLU A 56 0.76 8.23 11.34
N PHE A 57 1.34 8.36 10.16
CA PHE A 57 2.58 7.68 9.78
C PHE A 57 3.85 8.36 10.33
N GLU A 58 3.81 9.67 10.62
CA GLU A 58 4.97 10.42 11.12
C GLU A 58 5.35 10.02 12.56
N GLY A 59 4.39 9.53 13.34
CA GLY A 59 4.61 9.05 14.71
C GLY A 59 5.11 7.60 14.80
N MET A 60 5.48 6.97 13.68
CA MET A 60 5.79 5.55 13.62
C MET A 60 7.22 5.31 13.15
N PRO A 61 8.18 5.11 14.06
CA PRO A 61 9.58 4.94 13.68
C PRO A 61 9.81 3.75 12.75
N GLN A 62 8.99 2.70 12.86
CA GLN A 62 9.06 1.51 12.01
C GLN A 62 8.63 1.78 10.57
N VAL A 63 7.94 2.89 10.30
CA VAL A 63 7.53 3.26 8.94
C VAL A 63 8.64 4.10 8.33
N MET A 64 9.42 3.49 7.44
CA MET A 64 10.50 4.19 6.75
C MET A 64 9.96 5.24 5.78
N HIS A 65 9.03 4.82 4.92
CA HIS A 65 8.49 5.64 3.83
C HIS A 65 7.04 5.28 3.55
N TRP A 66 6.22 6.26 3.18
CA TRP A 66 4.84 6.05 2.75
C TRP A 66 4.46 7.00 1.61
N VAL A 67 3.52 6.56 0.77
CA VAL A 67 2.99 7.35 -0.35
C VAL A 67 1.47 7.21 -0.44
N ARG A 68 0.81 8.23 -0.99
CA ARG A 68 -0.55 8.08 -1.51
C ARG A 68 -0.54 7.21 -2.75
N ASN A 69 -1.37 6.20 -2.79
CA ASN A 69 -1.54 5.35 -3.96
C ASN A 69 -2.56 6.00 -4.91
N LEU A 70 -2.07 6.48 -6.05
CA LEU A 70 -2.88 7.23 -7.02
C LEU A 70 -3.74 6.28 -7.85
N LYS A 71 -4.95 6.69 -8.25
CA LYS A 71 -5.80 5.88 -9.17
C LYS A 71 -5.35 5.96 -10.65
N ARG A 72 -4.47 6.91 -11.00
CA ARG A 72 -4.04 7.20 -12.39
C ARG A 72 -2.57 7.67 -12.40
N PRO A 73 -1.68 7.14 -13.26
CA PRO A 73 -1.87 6.10 -14.27
C PRO A 73 -1.74 4.67 -13.69
N PRO A 74 -2.57 3.70 -14.13
CA PRO A 74 -2.71 2.37 -13.54
C PRO A 74 -1.45 1.50 -13.56
N ASP A 75 -0.45 1.85 -14.36
CA ASP A 75 0.81 1.12 -14.45
C ASP A 75 1.68 1.31 -13.20
N CYS A 76 1.47 2.40 -12.46
CA CYS A 76 2.26 2.79 -11.29
C CYS A 76 1.54 2.56 -9.96
N SER A 77 0.29 2.10 -10.00
CA SER A 77 -0.61 2.03 -8.84
C SER A 77 -0.77 0.61 -8.33
N PHE A 78 -0.85 0.45 -7.01
CA PHE A 78 -1.22 -0.81 -6.39
C PHE A 78 -2.74 -0.97 -6.38
N TRP A 79 -3.24 -2.14 -6.77
CA TRP A 79 -4.67 -2.40 -6.76
C TRP A 79 -4.99 -3.88 -6.55
N PHE A 80 -6.21 -4.13 -6.11
CA PHE A 80 -6.82 -5.45 -6.02
C PHE A 80 -7.98 -5.57 -7.02
N GLN A 81 -8.18 -6.75 -7.58
CA GLN A 81 -9.35 -7.05 -8.40
C GLN A 81 -10.57 -7.24 -7.49
N THR A 82 -11.67 -6.54 -7.73
CA THR A 82 -12.99 -6.83 -7.13
C THR A 82 -13.90 -7.52 -8.15
N SER A 83 -15.10 -7.90 -7.73
CA SER A 83 -16.12 -8.48 -8.60
C SER A 83 -16.55 -7.58 -9.77
N THR A 84 -16.37 -6.25 -9.65
CA THR A 84 -16.90 -5.27 -10.60
C THR A 84 -15.88 -4.26 -11.13
N ASP A 85 -14.80 -3.97 -10.41
CA ASP A 85 -13.76 -2.99 -10.81
C ASP A 85 -12.42 -3.28 -10.09
N LYS A 86 -11.48 -2.33 -10.16
CA LYS A 86 -10.22 -2.32 -9.42
C LYS A 86 -10.36 -1.50 -8.14
N PHE A 87 -9.94 -2.09 -7.03
CA PHE A 87 -9.82 -1.43 -5.74
C PHE A 87 -8.39 -0.90 -5.55
N TYR A 88 -8.23 0.42 -5.41
CA TYR A 88 -6.97 1.10 -5.15
C TYR A 88 -6.97 1.57 -3.70
N PRO A 89 -6.24 0.90 -2.79
CA PRO A 89 -6.11 1.36 -1.40
C PRO A 89 -5.51 2.76 -1.34
N ASP A 90 -5.86 3.57 -0.33
CA ASP A 90 -5.41 4.96 -0.25
C ASP A 90 -3.89 5.15 -0.08
N PHE A 91 -3.24 4.30 0.71
CA PHE A 91 -1.83 4.46 1.07
C PHE A 91 -1.04 3.15 0.97
N VAL A 92 0.26 3.29 0.73
CA VAL A 92 1.24 2.20 0.81
C VAL A 92 2.48 2.70 1.54
N ALA A 93 3.00 1.89 2.45
CA ALA A 93 4.18 2.17 3.25
C ALA A 93 5.17 0.99 3.30
N LEU A 94 6.44 1.28 3.49
CA LEU A 94 7.50 0.32 3.75
C LEU A 94 7.87 0.37 5.23
N LEU A 95 7.97 -0.82 5.83
CA LEU A 95 8.44 -0.98 7.20
C LEU A 95 9.95 -1.26 7.23
N GLU A 96 10.63 -0.93 8.32
CA GLU A 96 12.09 -1.07 8.51
C GLU A 96 12.61 -2.48 8.19
N GLU A 97 11.84 -3.51 8.52
CA GLU A 97 12.14 -4.91 8.26
C GLU A 97 11.81 -5.38 6.82
N GLY A 98 11.35 -4.46 5.98
CA GLY A 98 11.14 -4.67 4.54
C GLY A 98 9.75 -5.15 4.14
N ARG A 99 8.79 -5.25 5.07
CA ARG A 99 7.38 -5.55 4.77
C ARG A 99 6.67 -4.33 4.16
N VAL A 100 5.67 -4.58 3.31
CA VAL A 100 4.83 -3.52 2.74
C VAL A 100 3.50 -3.45 3.47
N LEU A 101 3.18 -2.30 4.01
CA LEU A 101 1.90 -1.98 4.62
C LEU A 101 1.01 -1.28 3.60
N VAL A 102 -0.19 -1.81 3.37
CA VAL A 102 -1.22 -1.24 2.48
C VAL A 102 -2.39 -0.80 3.35
N VAL A 103 -2.82 0.45 3.20
CA VAL A 103 -3.85 1.05 4.06
C VAL A 103 -4.99 1.63 3.22
N GLU A 104 -6.21 1.27 3.58
CA GLU A 104 -7.43 1.89 3.09
C GLU A 104 -8.09 2.70 4.21
N TYR A 105 -8.36 3.98 3.96
CA TYR A 105 -9.04 4.85 4.90
C TYR A 105 -10.54 4.93 4.56
N LYS A 106 -11.39 4.68 5.56
CA LYS A 106 -12.84 4.83 5.45
C LYS A 106 -13.35 5.73 6.56
N GLY A 107 -14.32 6.59 6.22
CA GLY A 107 -15.10 7.30 7.22
C GLY A 107 -15.79 6.31 8.16
N ALA A 108 -15.84 6.61 9.46
CA ALA A 108 -16.31 5.69 10.50
C ALA A 108 -17.68 5.04 10.22
N ASN A 109 -18.57 5.76 9.53
CA ASN A 109 -19.92 5.31 9.19
C ASN A 109 -19.98 4.35 7.99
N LEU A 110 -18.86 4.06 7.32
CA LEU A 110 -18.80 3.24 6.10
C LEU A 110 -18.21 1.84 6.35
N LEU A 111 -17.90 1.49 7.59
CA LEU A 111 -17.22 0.23 7.93
C LEU A 111 -18.08 -1.03 7.74
N THR A 112 -19.40 -0.88 7.69
CA THR A 112 -20.37 -2.00 7.65
C THR A 112 -20.99 -2.24 6.29
N THR A 113 -20.66 -1.43 5.27
CA THR A 113 -21.19 -1.59 3.91
C THR A 113 -20.65 -2.85 3.24
N ASP A 114 -21.39 -3.41 2.29
CA ASP A 114 -20.96 -4.61 1.57
C ASP A 114 -19.69 -4.36 0.73
N ASP A 115 -19.52 -3.15 0.16
CA ASP A 115 -18.25 -2.70 -0.46
C ASP A 115 -17.07 -2.83 0.50
N THR A 116 -17.24 -2.38 1.74
CA THR A 116 -16.17 -2.44 2.74
C THR A 116 -15.88 -3.88 3.17
N LYS A 117 -16.90 -4.75 3.24
CA LYS A 117 -16.70 -6.19 3.53
C LYS A 117 -15.93 -6.88 2.41
N GLU A 118 -16.27 -6.62 1.15
CA GLU A 118 -15.56 -7.18 -0.01
C GLU A 118 -14.09 -6.73 0.00
N LYS A 119 -13.83 -5.44 0.17
CA LYS A 119 -12.47 -4.87 0.23
C LYS A 119 -11.64 -5.43 1.38
N ARG A 120 -12.26 -5.60 2.56
CA ARG A 120 -11.63 -6.24 3.72
C ARG A 120 -11.22 -7.67 3.40
N ALA A 121 -12.16 -8.48 2.88
CA ALA A 121 -11.89 -9.88 2.55
C ALA A 121 -10.77 -10.03 1.51
N ILE A 122 -10.75 -9.15 0.48
CA ILE A 122 -9.71 -9.13 -0.54
C ILE A 122 -8.34 -8.77 0.06
N GLY A 123 -8.29 -7.73 0.89
CA GLY A 123 -7.05 -7.30 1.54
C GLY A 123 -6.49 -8.34 2.51
N GLU A 124 -7.34 -8.96 3.33
CA GLU A 124 -6.96 -10.05 4.25
C GLU A 124 -6.47 -11.28 3.49
N LEU A 125 -7.12 -11.64 2.37
CA LEU A 125 -6.67 -12.73 1.51
C LEU A 125 -5.31 -12.43 0.89
N TRP A 126 -5.06 -11.20 0.46
CA TRP A 126 -3.77 -10.78 -0.05
C TRP A 126 -2.68 -10.84 1.02
N GLU A 127 -2.95 -10.34 2.23
CA GLU A 127 -2.03 -10.41 3.37
C GLU A 127 -1.63 -11.87 3.67
N ALA A 128 -2.63 -12.77 3.75
CA ALA A 128 -2.40 -14.20 3.95
C ALA A 128 -1.56 -14.85 2.82
N ARG A 129 -1.75 -14.42 1.56
CA ARG A 129 -1.00 -14.92 0.40
C ARG A 129 0.37 -14.27 0.22
N SER A 130 0.62 -13.14 0.88
CA SER A 130 1.89 -12.40 0.77
C SER A 130 3.09 -13.17 1.33
N LYS A 131 2.84 -14.22 2.14
CA LYS A 131 3.84 -14.99 2.89
C LYS A 131 4.63 -14.10 3.86
N GLY A 132 3.92 -13.23 4.58
CA GLY A 132 4.49 -12.30 5.56
C GLY A 132 5.21 -11.10 4.96
N ARG A 133 5.14 -10.89 3.63
CA ARG A 133 5.77 -9.74 2.96
C ARG A 133 4.89 -8.50 2.90
N GLY A 134 3.59 -8.68 3.14
CA GLY A 134 2.59 -7.63 3.03
C GLY A 134 1.63 -7.64 4.22
N ILE A 135 1.15 -6.47 4.60
CA ILE A 135 0.15 -6.26 5.64
C ILE A 135 -0.93 -5.35 5.08
N PHE A 136 -2.20 -5.70 5.27
CA PHE A 136 -3.32 -4.87 4.86
C PHE A 136 -4.08 -4.34 6.07
N ARG A 137 -4.37 -3.05 6.11
CA ARG A 137 -5.19 -2.44 7.16
C ARG A 137 -6.30 -1.59 6.57
N LEU A 138 -7.51 -1.79 7.09
CA LEU A 138 -8.62 -0.91 6.84
C LEU A 138 -8.86 -0.08 8.10
N VAL A 139 -8.74 1.24 7.96
CA VAL A 139 -8.70 2.18 9.06
C VAL A 139 -9.77 3.25 8.92
N SER A 140 -9.99 3.98 10.01
CA SER A 140 -10.85 5.15 10.13
C SER A 140 -10.18 6.13 11.10
N ALA A 141 -10.69 7.36 11.19
CA ALA A 141 -10.17 8.36 12.14
C ALA A 141 -10.00 7.83 13.57
N GLY A 142 -10.93 6.98 14.06
CA GLY A 142 -10.93 6.51 15.44
C GLY A 142 -9.96 5.37 15.74
N ASN A 143 -9.41 4.69 14.73
CA ASN A 143 -8.54 3.52 14.94
C ASN A 143 -7.25 3.53 14.11
N PHE A 144 -6.98 4.58 13.34
CA PHE A 144 -5.85 4.63 12.42
C PHE A 144 -4.52 4.32 13.12
N SER A 145 -4.16 5.10 14.14
CA SER A 145 -2.91 4.90 14.88
C SER A 145 -2.84 3.53 15.57
N THR A 146 -3.95 3.03 16.11
CA THR A 146 -4.00 1.72 16.78
C THR A 146 -3.79 0.56 15.81
N GLU A 147 -4.43 0.59 14.63
CA GLU A 147 -4.29 -0.45 13.61
C GLU A 147 -2.91 -0.44 12.96
N LEU A 148 -2.35 0.75 12.76
CA LEU A 148 -0.97 0.88 12.33
C LEU A 148 0.00 0.32 13.37
N ALA A 149 -0.17 0.63 14.66
CA ALA A 149 0.70 0.13 15.71
C ALA A 149 0.73 -1.41 15.77
N LYS A 150 -0.43 -2.06 15.56
CA LYS A 150 -0.52 -3.52 15.45
C LYS A 150 0.17 -4.08 14.20
N ALA A 151 0.27 -3.31 13.12
CA ALA A 151 0.93 -3.74 11.89
C ALA A 151 2.46 -3.74 12.01
N VAL A 152 3.01 -2.90 12.89
CA VAL A 152 4.46 -2.69 13.02
C VAL A 152 5.07 -3.33 14.28
N GLN A 153 4.26 -4.05 15.05
CA GLN A 153 4.73 -4.97 16.10
C GLN A 153 5.21 -6.30 15.49
#